data_AF-A0A382QKD2-F1
#
_entry.id   AF-A0A382QKD2-F1
#
_cell.length_a   1.000
_cell.length_b   1.000
_cell.length_c   1.000
_cell.angle_alpha   90.00
_cell.angle_beta   90.00
_cell.angle_gamma   90.00
#
_symmetry.space_group_name_H-M   'P 1'
#
loop_
_entity.id
_entity.type
_entity.pdbx_description
1 polymer ?
#
loop_
_entity_poly.entity_id
_entity_poly.type
_entity_poly.pdbx_seq_one_letter_code
_entity_poly.pdbx_strand_id
1 'polypeptide(L)'
;MKLEDQLIMEQIQVGPMQNFAYLIGDRQTRQIAVVDPAWDIAGLTKMIAEREYKLTAALVTHYHPDHCGGSFGHNNVEGVSQLLESHSVPVYAHELEAEGVKKVTGIS
;
A
#
# COMPACT_ATOMS: atom_id res chain seq x y z
N MET A 1 -6.56 -25.95 10.66
CA MET A 1 -7.03 -24.59 10.35
C MET A 1 -7.17 -24.49 8.85
N LYS A 2 -8.28 -23.97 8.32
CA LYS A 2 -8.40 -23.81 6.87
C LYS A 2 -7.66 -22.54 6.44
N LEU A 3 -7.28 -22.45 5.17
CA LEU A 3 -6.57 -21.28 4.63
C LEU A 3 -7.39 -19.99 4.81
N GLU A 4 -8.70 -20.08 4.64
CA GLU A 4 -9.65 -18.97 4.85
C GLU A 4 -9.60 -18.41 6.28
N ASP A 5 -9.39 -19.28 7.28
CA ASP A 5 -9.23 -18.87 8.68
C ASP A 5 -7.87 -18.21 8.94
N GLN A 6 -6.89 -18.40 8.04
CA GLN A 6 -5.52 -17.89 8.17
C GLN A 6 -5.33 -16.54 7.46
N LEU A 7 -6.17 -16.23 6.49
CA LEU A 7 -6.06 -15.04 5.69
C LEU A 7 -6.50 -13.79 6.48
N ILE A 8 -5.62 -12.81 6.55
CA ILE A 8 -5.99 -11.41 6.76
C ILE A 8 -6.36 -10.85 5.39
N MET A 9 -7.58 -10.33 5.28
CA MET A 9 -8.07 -9.61 4.10
C MET A 9 -8.93 -8.47 4.63
N GLU A 10 -8.42 -7.25 4.53
CA GLU A 10 -9.11 -6.06 4.99
C GLU A 10 -9.11 -5.03 3.86
N GLN A 11 -10.29 -4.50 3.53
CA GLN A 11 -10.48 -3.45 2.54
C GLN A 11 -10.64 -2.11 3.26
N ILE A 12 -9.90 -1.11 2.83
CA ILE A 12 -9.86 0.21 3.45
C ILE A 12 -10.13 1.24 2.37
N GLN A 13 -11.24 1.96 2.48
CA GLN A 13 -11.53 3.06 1.56
C GLN A 13 -10.51 4.19 1.78
N VAL A 14 -9.93 4.70 0.70
CA VAL A 14 -8.91 5.75 0.73
C VAL A 14 -9.26 6.88 -0.24
N GLY A 15 -8.95 8.10 0.19
CA GLY A 15 -9.13 9.29 -0.65
C GLY A 15 -10.58 9.60 -1.05
N PRO A 16 -10.75 10.62 -1.92
CA PRO A 16 -12.07 11.08 -2.35
C PRO A 16 -12.63 10.31 -3.56
N MET A 17 -11.85 9.41 -4.18
CA MET A 17 -12.17 8.78 -5.46
C MET A 17 -12.85 7.42 -5.35
N GLN A 18 -13.30 7.05 -4.15
CA GLN A 18 -13.87 5.71 -3.88
C GLN A 18 -12.87 4.58 -4.15
N ASN A 19 -11.58 4.87 -3.95
CA ASN A 19 -10.51 3.89 -4.07
C ASN A 19 -10.39 3.05 -2.79
N PHE A 20 -9.71 1.92 -2.92
CA PHE A 20 -9.45 1.02 -1.80
C PHE A 20 -7.99 0.62 -1.75
N ALA A 21 -7.39 0.74 -0.56
CA ALA A 21 -6.21 0.00 -0.19
C ALA A 21 -6.62 -1.33 0.46
N TYR A 22 -5.74 -2.32 0.43
CA TYR A 22 -5.99 -3.62 1.07
C TYR A 22 -4.85 -4.03 1.97
N LEU A 23 -5.16 -4.68 3.09
CA LEU A 23 -4.19 -5.42 3.89
C LEU A 23 -4.40 -6.91 3.65
N ILE A 24 -3.38 -7.58 3.13
CA ILE A 24 -3.40 -9.02 2.85
C ILE A 24 -2.26 -9.67 3.60
N GLY A 25 -2.55 -10.76 4.33
CA GLY A 25 -1.49 -11.43 5.07
C GLY A 25 -1.94 -12.65 5.85
N ASP A 26 -1.12 -13.00 6.84
CA ASP A 26 -1.27 -14.22 7.63
C ASP A 26 -1.59 -13.90 9.10
N ARG A 27 -2.68 -14.46 9.62
CA ARG A 27 -3.12 -14.26 11.01
C ARG A 27 -2.13 -14.84 12.03
N GLN A 28 -1.39 -15.90 11.69
CA GLN A 28 -0.46 -16.53 12.63
C GLN A 28 0.79 -15.68 12.86
N THR A 29 1.46 -15.28 11.77
CA THR A 29 2.69 -14.47 11.83
C THR A 29 2.41 -12.98 11.99
N ARG A 30 1.17 -12.53 11.77
CA ARG A 30 0.76 -11.13 11.70
C ARG A 30 1.45 -10.34 10.59
N GLN A 31 2.15 -11.01 9.67
CA GLN A 31 2.80 -10.36 8.53
C GLN A 31 1.76 -10.02 7.49
N ILE A 32 1.82 -8.78 7.01
CA ILE A 32 0.93 -8.28 5.97
C ILE A 32 1.74 -7.60 4.86
N ALA A 33 1.16 -7.61 3.67
CA ALA A 33 1.46 -6.69 2.60
C ALA A 33 0.30 -5.69 2.47
N VAL A 34 0.63 -4.43 2.18
CA VAL A 34 -0.36 -3.42 1.80
C VAL A 34 -0.47 -3.36 0.28
N VAL A 35 -1.69 -3.33 -0.25
CA VAL A 35 -1.96 -3.18 -1.69
C VAL A 35 -2.46 -1.77 -1.94
N ASP A 36 -1.88 -1.12 -2.95
CA ASP A 36 -2.20 0.24 -3.42
C ASP A 36 -2.28 1.28 -2.28
N PRO A 37 -1.19 1.47 -1.50
CA PRO A 37 -1.17 2.47 -0.44
C PRO A 37 -1.17 3.88 -1.06
N ALA A 38 -2.28 4.59 -0.91
CA ALA A 38 -2.44 5.97 -1.35
C ALA A 38 -3.31 6.83 -0.39
N TRP A 39 -3.21 8.15 -0.54
CA TRP A 39 -4.00 9.22 0.10
C TRP A 39 -3.73 9.53 1.58
N ASP A 40 -3.86 8.56 2.49
CA ASP A 40 -3.70 8.78 3.95
C ASP A 40 -2.74 7.74 4.53
N ILE A 41 -1.45 7.95 4.31
CA ILE A 41 -0.41 7.00 4.71
C ILE A 41 -0.23 6.98 6.23
N ALA A 42 -0.41 8.13 6.89
CA ALA A 42 -0.38 8.22 8.34
C ALA A 42 -1.52 7.42 8.98
N GLY A 43 -2.75 7.56 8.48
CA GLY A 43 -3.91 6.79 8.93
C GLY A 43 -3.74 5.30 8.68
N LEU A 44 -3.24 4.92 7.51
CA LEU A 44 -3.02 3.52 7.13
C LEU A 44 -1.95 2.84 8.02
N THR A 45 -0.82 3.52 8.25
CA THR A 45 0.25 3.00 9.11
C THR A 45 -0.14 2.96 10.58
N LYS A 46 -0.89 3.96 11.07
CA LYS A 46 -1.48 3.93 12.41
C LYS A 46 -2.40 2.72 12.58
N MET A 47 -3.25 2.47 11.61
CA MET A 47 -4.18 1.33 11.59
C MET A 47 -3.43 -0.02 11.60
N ILE A 48 -2.35 -0.16 10.82
CA ILE A 48 -1.46 -1.33 10.84
C ILE A 48 -0.86 -1.52 12.24
N ALA A 49 -0.40 -0.44 12.88
CA ALA A 49 0.21 -0.49 14.21
C ALA A 49 -0.80 -0.84 15.32
N GLU A 50 -2.00 -0.24 15.31
CA GLU A 50 -3.09 -0.54 16.25
C GLU A 50 -3.54 -2.00 16.17
N ARG A 51 -3.45 -2.59 14.97
CA ARG A 51 -3.72 -4.00 14.75
C ARG A 51 -2.51 -4.88 15.04
N GLU A 52 -1.39 -4.38 15.51
CA GLU A 52 -0.18 -5.18 15.77
C GLU A 52 0.24 -6.01 14.54
N TYR A 53 0.04 -5.47 13.34
CA TYR A 53 0.49 -6.10 12.11
C TYR A 53 1.94 -5.73 11.82
N LYS A 54 2.68 -6.70 11.27
CA LYS A 54 4.02 -6.49 10.75
C LYS A 54 3.94 -6.24 9.25
N LEU A 55 4.06 -4.99 8.83
CA LEU A 55 4.18 -4.65 7.41
C LEU A 55 5.50 -5.22 6.86
N THR A 56 5.41 -5.99 5.79
CA THR A 56 6.57 -6.67 5.18
C THR A 56 6.77 -6.36 3.71
N ALA A 57 5.75 -5.83 3.03
CA ALA A 57 5.80 -5.46 1.63
C ALA A 57 4.70 -4.45 1.29
N ALA A 58 4.91 -3.71 0.20
CA ALA A 58 3.84 -3.03 -0.53
C ALA A 58 3.68 -3.67 -1.91
N LEU A 59 2.45 -3.80 -2.37
CA LEU A 59 2.09 -4.24 -3.72
C LEU A 59 1.41 -3.07 -4.42
N VAL A 60 1.88 -2.71 -5.61
CA VAL A 60 1.25 -1.69 -6.46
C VAL A 60 0.71 -2.37 -7.70
N THR A 61 -0.60 -2.19 -7.95
CA THR A 61 -1.28 -2.81 -9.09
C THR A 61 -0.90 -2.15 -10.40
N HIS A 62 -0.85 -0.81 -10.44
CA HIS A 62 -0.49 -0.01 -11.60
C HIS A 62 -0.04 1.40 -11.20
N TYR A 63 0.55 2.16 -12.12
CA TYR A 63 1.23 3.44 -11.81
C TYR A 63 0.32 4.66 -11.58
N HIS A 64 -1.00 4.53 -11.49
CA HIS A 64 -1.85 5.71 -11.28
C HIS A 64 -1.63 6.31 -9.87
N PRO A 65 -1.54 7.65 -9.75
CA PRO A 65 -1.21 8.29 -8.46
C PRO A 65 -2.21 8.04 -7.33
N ASP A 66 -3.47 7.78 -7.66
CA ASP A 66 -4.52 7.48 -6.70
C ASP A 66 -4.45 6.05 -6.11
N HIS A 67 -3.47 5.24 -6.57
CA HIS A 67 -3.13 3.90 -6.08
C HIS A 67 -1.71 3.80 -5.49
N CYS A 68 -0.74 4.54 -6.03
CA CYS A 68 0.66 4.46 -5.58
C CYS A 68 1.21 5.76 -4.99
N GLY A 69 0.43 6.85 -4.99
CA GLY A 69 0.91 8.20 -4.68
C GLY A 69 1.65 8.85 -5.85
N GLY A 70 2.16 10.06 -5.61
CA GLY A 70 2.76 10.90 -6.64
C GLY A 70 1.84 12.05 -7.04
N SER A 71 2.00 12.58 -8.25
CA SER A 71 1.28 13.79 -8.67
C SER A 71 0.45 13.60 -9.93
N PHE A 72 -0.70 14.28 -9.98
CA PHE A 72 -1.52 14.41 -11.20
C PHE A 72 -2.14 15.81 -11.28
N GLY A 73 -1.94 16.49 -12.41
CA GLY A 73 -2.38 17.88 -12.56
C GLY A 73 -1.75 18.78 -11.49
N HIS A 74 -2.57 19.37 -10.63
CA HIS A 74 -2.15 20.20 -9.49
C HIS A 74 -2.25 19.47 -8.14
N ASN A 75 -2.61 18.19 -8.15
CA ASN A 75 -2.78 17.40 -6.94
C ASN A 75 -1.52 16.59 -6.63
N ASN A 76 -1.23 16.44 -5.35
CA ASN A 76 -0.23 15.51 -4.84
C ASN A 76 -0.93 14.50 -3.93
N VAL A 77 -0.64 13.22 -4.14
CA VAL A 77 -1.23 12.09 -3.42
C VAL A 77 -0.13 11.42 -2.63
N GLU A 78 -0.32 11.31 -1.31
CA GLU A 78 0.55 10.48 -0.48
C GLU A 78 0.49 9.03 -0.95
N GLY A 79 1.60 8.30 -0.90
CA GLY A 79 1.60 6.90 -1.31
C GLY A 79 2.87 6.16 -0.93
N VAL A 80 3.38 5.32 -1.82
CA VAL A 80 4.54 4.45 -1.54
C VAL A 80 5.78 5.23 -1.14
N SER A 81 6.03 6.41 -1.73
CA SER A 81 7.17 7.25 -1.34
C SER A 81 7.08 7.64 0.15
N GLN A 82 5.92 8.10 0.60
CA GLN A 82 5.67 8.48 1.99
C GLN A 82 5.71 7.26 2.92
N LEU A 83 5.23 6.10 2.47
CA LEU A 83 5.29 4.86 3.23
C LEU A 83 6.74 4.47 3.53
N LEU A 84 7.62 4.59 2.54
CA LEU A 84 9.04 4.24 2.64
C LEU A 84 9.83 5.16 3.59
N GLU A 85 9.33 6.37 3.90
CA GLU A 85 9.93 7.26 4.90
C GLU A 85 9.87 6.67 6.32
N SER A 86 8.90 5.80 6.59
CA SER A 86 8.67 5.19 7.91
C SER A 86 8.85 3.68 7.94
N HIS A 87 8.77 3.00 6.79
CA HIS A 87 8.82 1.54 6.69
C HIS A 87 9.76 1.11 5.57
N SER A 88 10.91 0.52 5.94
CA SER A 88 11.84 -0.07 4.98
C SER A 88 11.36 -1.45 4.52
N VAL A 89 10.44 -1.46 3.54
CA VAL A 89 9.88 -2.69 2.96
C VAL A 89 10.01 -2.67 1.44
N PRO A 90 10.15 -3.84 0.78
CA PRO A 90 10.10 -3.91 -0.67
C PRO A 90 8.75 -3.46 -1.22
N VAL A 91 8.80 -2.76 -2.35
CA VAL A 91 7.63 -2.42 -3.18
C VAL A 91 7.66 -3.31 -4.42
N TYR A 92 6.62 -4.12 -4.60
CA TYR A 92 6.46 -4.98 -5.77
C TYR A 92 5.42 -4.40 -6.72
N ALA A 93 5.72 -4.43 -8.01
CA ALA A 93 4.80 -4.10 -9.10
C ALA A 93 5.04 -5.09 -10.24
N HIS A 94 4.07 -5.20 -11.15
CA HIS A 94 4.27 -5.94 -12.39
C HIS A 94 5.41 -5.32 -13.21
N GLU A 95 6.18 -6.12 -13.94
CA GLU A 95 7.37 -5.64 -14.69
C GLU A 95 7.03 -4.52 -15.68
N LEU A 96 5.86 -4.61 -16.32
CA LEU A 96 5.35 -3.60 -17.27
C LEU A 96 4.92 -2.29 -16.60
N GLU A 97 4.65 -2.30 -15.30
CA GLU A 97 4.21 -1.15 -14.52
C GLU A 97 5.38 -0.49 -13.76
N ALA A 98 6.46 -1.24 -13.49
CA ALA A 98 7.54 -0.83 -12.59
C ALA A 98 8.18 0.51 -12.96
N GLU A 99 8.46 0.74 -14.25
CA GLU A 99 9.05 2.01 -14.71
C GLU A 99 8.07 3.18 -14.56
N GLY A 100 6.76 2.92 -14.74
CA GLY A 100 5.71 3.91 -14.48
C GLY A 100 5.64 4.26 -12.99
N VAL A 101 5.65 3.26 -12.11
CA VAL A 101 5.62 3.46 -10.65
C VAL A 101 6.81 4.31 -10.20
N LYS A 102 8.04 3.97 -10.62
CA LYS A 102 9.24 4.77 -10.29
C LYS A 102 9.10 6.20 -10.78
N LYS A 103 8.66 6.40 -12.03
CA LYS A 103 8.50 7.74 -12.62
C LYS A 103 7.48 8.59 -11.89
N VAL A 104 6.34 8.01 -11.50
CA VAL A 104 5.23 8.72 -10.86
C VAL A 104 5.51 9.02 -9.39
N THR A 105 6.16 8.10 -8.69
CA THR A 105 6.35 8.17 -7.23
C THR A 105 7.73 8.71 -6.83
N GLY A 106 8.71 8.64 -7.72
CA GLY A 106 10.09 9.06 -7.46
C GLY A 106 10.94 8.05 -6.69
N ILE A 107 10.43 6.85 -6.39
CA ILE A 107 11.16 5.82 -5.65
C ILE A 107 12.19 5.10 -6.54
N SER A 108 13.23 4.53 -5.92
CA SER A 108 14.33 3.79 -6.60
C SER A 108 14.63 2.45 -5.96
#